data_AF-A0A6G3DE82-F1
#
_entry.id   AF-A0A6G3DE82-F1
#
_cell.length_a   1.000
_cell.length_b   1.000
_cell.length_c   1.000
_cell.angle_alpha   90.00
_cell.angle_beta   90.00
_cell.angle_gamma   90.00
#
_symmetry.space_group_name_H-M   'P 1'
#
loop_
_entity.id
_entity.type
_entity.pdbx_description
1 polymer ?
#
loop_
_entity_poly.entity_id
_entity_poly.type
_entity_poly.pdbx_seq_one_letter_code
_entity_poly.pdbx_strand_id
1 'polypeptide(L)' 'GGTPGRIFYREGEGVVIVAGADARRGRNHGLAVTRVRTEDGRELAATEYFTSMGGYLTSRP' A
#
# COMPACT_ATOMS: atom_id res chain seq x y z
N GLY A 1 12.14 -4.56 -0.43
CA GLY A 1 12.72 -3.45 -1.22
C GLY A 1 12.01 -3.30 -2.53
N GLY A 2 12.05 -2.11 -3.13
CA GLY A 2 11.38 -1.83 -4.40
C GLY A 2 11.23 -0.34 -4.67
N THR A 3 10.44 -0.01 -5.68
CA THR A 3 10.06 1.38 -6.00
C THR A 3 8.94 1.86 -5.07
N PRO A 4 9.04 3.06 -4.46
CA PRO A 4 7.97 3.61 -3.63
C PRO A 4 6.61 3.63 -4.33
N GLY A 5 5.55 3.37 -3.56
CA GLY A 5 4.19 3.25 -4.07
C GLY A 5 3.81 1.85 -4.56
N ARG A 6 4.73 0.88 -4.60
CA ARG A 6 4.38 -0.51 -4.95
C ARG A 6 3.49 -1.13 -3.86
N ILE A 7 2.35 -1.67 -4.28
CA ILE A 7 1.43 -2.45 -3.45
C ILE A 7 2.01 -3.86 -3.35
N PHE A 8 2.55 -4.23 -2.18
CA PHE A 8 3.49 -5.35 -2.11
C PHE A 8 2.83 -6.67 -1.69
N TYR A 9 2.33 -6.77 -0.46
CA TYR A 9 1.71 -7.98 0.08
C TYR A 9 0.72 -7.64 1.20
N ARG A 10 -0.11 -8.62 1.58
CA ARG A 10 -1.02 -8.52 2.74
C ARG A 10 -0.30 -8.98 4.00
N GLU A 11 -0.45 -8.22 5.07
CA GLU A 11 0.08 -8.55 6.39
C GLU A 11 -1.03 -8.37 7.43
N GLY A 12 -1.57 -9.50 7.92
CA GLY A 12 -2.78 -9.48 8.76
C GLY A 12 -3.92 -8.74 8.08
N GLU A 13 -4.47 -7.74 8.77
CA GLU A 13 -5.54 -6.84 8.27
C GLU A 13 -5.03 -5.72 7.34
N GLY A 14 -3.71 -5.65 7.12
CA GLY A 14 -3.06 -4.57 6.38
C GLY A 14 -2.61 -4.95 4.97
N VAL A 15 -2.42 -3.92 4.15
CA VAL A 15 -1.72 -4.00 2.87
C VAL A 15 -0.44 -3.19 2.97
N VAL A 16 0.70 -3.83 2.69
CA VAL A 16 2.01 -3.22 2.82
C VAL A 16 2.39 -2.53 1.52
N ILE A 17 2.70 -1.25 1.62
CA ILE A 17 3.16 -0.41 0.51
C ILE A 17 4.64 -0.09 0.71
N VAL A 18 5.40 -0.20 -0.37
CA VAL A 18 6.81 0.20 -0.38
C VAL A 18 6.91 1.72 -0.20
N ALA A 19 7.67 2.18 0.79
CA ALA A 19 7.80 3.59 1.13
C ALA A 19 9.25 3.97 1.52
N GLY A 20 9.52 5.28 1.53
CA GLY A 20 10.79 5.88 1.95
C GLY A 20 11.81 6.08 0.82
N ALA A 21 12.73 7.03 1.03
CA ALA A 21 13.69 7.49 0.02
C ALA A 21 14.69 6.41 -0.44
N ASP A 22 15.05 5.48 0.45
CA ASP A 22 16.02 4.41 0.18
C ASP A 22 15.38 3.03 -0.09
N ALA A 23 14.09 2.98 -0.43
CA ALA A 23 13.35 1.72 -0.56
C ALA A 23 13.97 0.69 -1.52
N ARG A 24 14.70 1.17 -2.55
CA ARG A 24 15.47 0.34 -3.49
C ARG A 24 16.53 -0.54 -2.82
N ARG A 25 17.02 -0.17 -1.63
CA ARG A 25 18.08 -0.91 -0.91
C ARG A 25 17.56 -2.14 -0.16
N GLY A 26 16.24 -2.32 -0.06
CA GLY A 26 15.68 -3.54 0.54
C GLY A 26 15.62 -3.61 2.05
N ARG A 27 16.13 -2.61 2.78
CA ARG A 27 16.24 -2.62 4.24
C ARG A 27 15.20 -1.78 4.98
N ASN A 28 14.40 -1.00 4.26
CA ASN A 28 13.39 -0.13 4.87
C ASN A 28 12.14 -0.93 5.27
N HIS A 29 11.50 -0.50 6.35
CA HIS A 29 10.16 -0.93 6.70
C HIS A 29 9.15 -0.51 5.63
N GLY A 30 8.17 -1.36 5.35
CA GLY A 30 7.00 -1.00 4.55
C GLY A 30 6.01 -0.19 5.38
N LEU A 31 5.11 0.52 4.70
CA LEU A 31 3.96 1.16 5.33
C LEU A 31 2.77 0.21 5.27
N ALA A 32 2.33 -0.31 6.42
CA ALA A 32 1.10 -1.07 6.52
C ALA A 32 -0.09 -0.12 6.56
N VAL A 33 -0.94 -0.18 5.54
CA VAL A 33 -2.23 0.53 5.50
C VAL A 33 -3.31 -0.44 5.94
N THR A 34 -4.09 -0.07 6.95
CA THR A 34 -5.20 -0.90 7.47
C THR A 34 -6.58 -0.37 7.09
N ARG A 35 -6.70 0.94 6.84
CA ARG A 35 -7.93 1.61 6.38
C ARG A 35 -7.63 2.61 5.27
N VAL A 36 -8.55 2.71 4.32
CA VAL A 36 -8.54 3.71 3.26
C VAL A 36 -9.80 4.55 3.36
N ARG A 37 -9.66 5.86 3.28
CA ARG A 37 -10.78 6.78 3.08
C ARG A 37 -10.77 7.27 1.65
N THR A 38 -11.84 7.01 0.91
CA THR A 38 -12.02 7.47 -0.47
C THR A 38 -12.39 8.95 -0.50
N GLU A 39 -12.31 9.56 -1.69
CA GLU A 39 -12.60 10.99 -1.89
C GLU A 39 -14.05 11.36 -1.49
N ASP A 40 -15.01 10.45 -1.74
CA ASP A 40 -16.41 10.60 -1.31
C ASP A 40 -16.64 10.31 0.19
N GLY A 41 -15.56 10.12 0.96
CA GLY A 41 -15.59 10.00 2.41
C GLY A 41 -15.87 8.60 2.95
N ARG A 42 -16.00 7.58 2.10
CA ARG A 42 -16.22 6.19 2.56
C ARG A 42 -14.93 5.63 3.16
N GLU A 43 -15.07 4.93 4.27
CA GLU A 43 -13.96 4.18 4.88
C GLU A 43 -14.08 2.71 4.55
N LEU A 44 -12.97 2.11 4.12
CA LEU A 44 -12.87 0.70 3.71
C LEU A 44 -11.68 0.06 4.39
N ALA A 45 -11.76 -1.24 4.67
CA ALA A 45 -10.57 -2.00 5.04
C ALA A 45 -9.58 -1.99 3.86
N ALA A 46 -8.29 -1.89 4.15
CA ALA A 46 -7.28 -1.84 3.08
C ALA A 46 -7.29 -3.09 2.20
N THR A 47 -7.62 -4.24 2.81
CA THR A 47 -7.77 -5.53 2.12
C THR A 47 -8.94 -5.58 1.15
N GLU A 48 -9.98 -4.78 1.37
CA GLU A 48 -11.14 -4.64 0.48
C GLU A 48 -10.88 -3.64 -0.65
N TYR A 49 -10.18 -2.54 -0.36
CA TYR A 49 -9.84 -1.53 -1.36
C TYR A 49 -8.75 -2.02 -2.33
N PHE A 50 -7.66 -2.59 -1.81
CA PHE A 50 -6.58 -3.14 -2.62
C PHE A 50 -6.82 -4.63 -2.89
N THR A 51 -7.58 -4.90 -3.94
CA THR A 51 -7.97 -6.25 -4.34
C THR A 51 -6.85 -7.04 -5.02
N SER A 52 -5.87 -6.34 -5.62
CA SER A 52 -4.71 -6.93 -6.30
C SER A 52 -3.39 -6.45 -5.69
N MET A 53 -2.37 -7.30 -5.78
CA MET A 53 -1.02 -7.02 -5.30
C MET A 53 -0.05 -6.96 -6.47
N GLY A 54 1.10 -6.32 -6.28
CA GLY A 54 2.17 -6.20 -7.26
C GLY A 54 2.08 -4.96 -8.16
N GLY A 55 0.93 -4.29 -8.18
CA GLY A 55 0.71 -2.99 -8.83
C GLY A 55 1.29 -1.81 -8.04
N TYR A 56 0.93 -0.60 -8.47
CA TYR A 56 1.41 0.65 -7.88
C TYR A 56 0.25 1.57 -7.55
N LEU A 57 0.42 2.37 -6.50
CA LEU A 57 -0.44 3.51 -6.25
C LEU A 57 -0.43 4.44 -7.47
N THR A 58 -1.61 4.85 -7.88
CA THR A 58 -1.78 5.87 -8.93
C THR A 58 -2.65 7.00 -8.40
N SER A 59 -2.71 8.11 -9.13
CA SER A 59 -3.62 9.21 -8.80
C SER A 59 -5.09 8.90 -9.11
N ARG A 60 -5.41 7.68 -9.54
CA ARG A 60 -6.75 7.20 -9.84
C ARG A 60 -6.96 5.80 -9.22
N PRO A 61 -8.18 5.47 -8.75
CA PRO A 61 -8.51 4.13 -8.30
C PRO A 61 -8.30 3.07 -9.39
#